data_AF-A0A7L9FHH7-F1
#
_entry.id   AF-A0A7L9FHH7-F1
#
_cell.length_a   1.000
_cell.length_b   1.000
_cell.length_c   1.000
_cell.angle_alpha   90.00
_cell.angle_beta   90.00
_cell.angle_gamma   90.00
#
_symmetry.space_group_name_H-M   'P 1'
#
loop_
_entity.id
_entity.type
_entity.pdbx_description
1 polymer ?
#
loop_
_entity_poly.entity_id
_entity_poly.type
_entity_poly.pdbx_seq_one_letter_code
_entity_poly.pdbx_strand_id
1 'polypeptide(L)' 'MVELAVANPFTGEEVERLEALLEKDELTLDGAYELRNLAGKAVEEYGQYYEAWKLHLYASIMVGLARKRKCEEKGPAGPP' A
#
# COMPACT_ATOMS: atom_id res chain seq x y z
N MET A 1 5.80 -0.99 35.07
CA MET A 1 4.82 -0.97 33.98
C MET A 1 5.30 0.08 33.00
N VAL A 2 5.89 -0.33 31.89
CA VAL A 2 6.26 0.60 30.82
C VAL A 2 5.12 0.52 29.83
N GLU A 3 4.40 1.62 29.68
CA GLU A 3 3.38 1.81 28.66
C GLU A 3 4.05 1.61 27.29
N LEU A 4 3.96 0.39 26.76
CA LEU A 4 4.16 0.08 25.36
C LEU A 4 2.98 0.66 24.58
N ALA A 5 2.85 1.98 24.59
CA ALA A 5 2.31 2.67 23.43
C ALA A 5 3.37 2.50 22.34
N VAL A 6 3.39 1.31 21.72
CA VAL A 6 4.07 1.09 20.45
C VAL A 6 3.54 2.21 19.55
N ALA A 7 4.40 3.14 19.14
CA ALA A 7 3.98 4.39 18.53
C ALA A 7 3.23 4.08 17.23
N ASN A 8 1.89 4.02 17.29
CA ASN A 8 1.09 3.70 16.13
C ASN A 8 1.34 4.79 15.06
N PRO A 9 1.95 4.44 13.91
CA PRO A 9 2.28 5.43 12.89
C PRO A 9 1.05 5.90 12.11
N PHE A 10 -0.12 5.31 12.40
CA PHE A 10 -1.39 5.55 11.75
C PHE A 10 -2.37 6.29 12.65
N THR A 11 -3.09 7.24 12.06
CA THR A 11 -4.33 7.75 12.67
C THR A 11 -5.46 6.70 12.55
N GLY A 12 -6.56 6.88 13.29
CA GLY A 12 -7.73 6.00 13.16
C GLY A 12 -8.28 5.95 11.72
N GLU A 13 -8.38 7.11 11.06
CA GLU A 13 -8.81 7.20 9.65
C GLU A 13 -7.85 6.46 8.70
N GLU A 14 -6.55 6.50 8.99
CA GLU A 14 -5.55 5.80 8.19
C GLU A 14 -5.61 4.29 8.36
N VAL A 15 -5.94 3.80 9.56
CA VAL A 15 -6.19 2.38 9.80
C VAL A 15 -7.41 1.92 9.01
N GLU A 16 -8.54 2.62 9.15
CA GLU A 16 -9.77 2.31 8.40
C GLU A 16 -9.51 2.33 6.88
N ARG A 17 -8.70 3.29 6.42
CA ARG A 17 -8.35 3.40 5.00
C ARG A 17 -7.45 2.27 4.54
N LEU A 18 -6.46 1.88 5.34
CA LEU A 18 -5.58 0.76 5.04
C LEU A 18 -6.39 -0.54 4.92
N GLU A 19 -7.28 -0.81 5.87
CA GLU A 19 -8.19 -1.97 5.86
C GLU A 19 -9.05 -1.97 4.60
N ALA A 20 -9.73 -0.86 4.31
CA ALA A 20 -10.58 -0.74 3.13
C ALA A 20 -9.83 -0.91 1.78
N LEU A 21 -8.52 -0.63 1.75
CA LEU A 21 -7.68 -0.87 0.57
C LEU A 21 -7.21 -2.33 0.49
N LEU A 22 -6.96 -2.98 1.62
CA LEU A 22 -6.51 -4.37 1.70
C LEU A 22 -7.64 -5.37 1.41
N GLU A 23 -8.90 -5.01 1.68
CA GLU A 23 -10.07 -5.84 1.36
C GLU A 23 -10.38 -5.93 -0.14
N LYS A 24 -9.75 -5.08 -0.97
CA LYS A 24 -10.01 -5.05 -2.40
C LYS A 24 -9.07 -6.00 -3.13
N ASP A 25 -9.65 -6.91 -3.91
CA ASP A 25 -8.91 -7.73 -4.87
C ASP A 25 -8.19 -6.88 -5.92
N GLU A 26 -8.77 -5.73 -6.25
CA GLU A 26 -8.30 -4.84 -7.29
C GLU A 26 -8.26 -3.39 -6.82
N LEU A 27 -7.14 -2.71 -7.09
CA LEU A 27 -6.97 -1.29 -6.82
C LEU A 27 -6.84 -0.51 -8.12
N THR A 28 -7.37 0.71 -8.11
CA THR A 28 -6.99 1.73 -9.07
C THR A 28 -5.52 2.09 -8.85
N LEU A 29 -4.88 2.72 -9.84
CA LEU A 29 -3.48 3.14 -9.70
C LEU A 29 -3.29 4.08 -8.50
N ASP A 30 -4.22 5.01 -8.29
CA ASP A 30 -4.17 5.96 -7.19
C ASP A 30 -4.39 5.25 -5.84
N GLY A 31 -5.35 4.32 -5.77
CA GLY A 31 -5.57 3.52 -4.56
C GLY A 31 -4.38 2.62 -4.21
N ALA A 32 -3.68 2.08 -5.20
CA ALA A 32 -2.47 1.30 -4.98
C ALA A 32 -1.31 2.17 -4.48
N TYR A 33 -1.16 3.40 -4.99
CA TYR A 33 -0.18 4.35 -4.45
C TYR A 33 -0.53 4.78 -3.03
N GLU A 34 -1.80 5.01 -2.74
CA GLU A 34 -2.27 5.34 -1.40
C GLU A 34 -1.94 4.22 -0.41
N LEU A 35 -2.24 2.96 -0.76
CA LEU A 35 -1.88 1.80 0.05
C LEU A 35 -0.37 1.74 0.29
N ARG A 36 0.44 2.00 -0.75
CA ARG A 36 1.91 1.98 -0.64
C ARG A 36 2.45 3.10 0.24
N ASN A 37 1.86 4.29 0.17
CA ASN A 37 2.25 5.41 1.01
C ASN A 37 1.94 5.15 2.49
N LEU A 38 0.74 4.62 2.78
CA LEU A 38 0.38 4.19 4.14
C LEU A 38 1.33 3.08 4.62
N ALA A 39 1.56 2.05 3.80
CA ALA A 39 2.52 0.99 4.13
C ALA A 39 3.95 1.52 4.38
N GLY A 40 4.34 2.62 3.72
CA GLY A 40 5.62 3.30 3.93
C GLY A 40 5.79 3.81 5.36
N LYS A 41 4.73 4.33 5.98
CA LYS A 41 4.75 4.77 7.38
C LYS A 41 5.05 3.62 8.35
N ALA A 42 4.51 2.42 8.07
CA ALA A 42 4.86 1.24 8.85
C ALA A 42 6.35 0.88 8.70
N VAL A 43 6.94 1.05 7.52
CA VAL A 43 8.38 0.81 7.35
C VAL A 43 9.23 1.86 8.06
N GLU A 44 8.81 3.12 8.07
CA GLU A 44 9.52 4.20 8.77
C GLU A 44 9.56 3.97 10.28
N GLU A 45 8.45 3.55 10.88
CA GLU A 45 8.33 3.34 12.34
C GLU A 45 8.76 1.93 12.78
N TYR A 46 8.48 0.92 11.94
CA TYR A 46 8.60 -0.50 12.27
C TYR A 46 9.53 -1.26 11.32
N GLY A 47 10.42 -0.59 10.61
CA GLY A 47 11.31 -1.19 9.61
C GLY A 47 12.25 -2.28 10.15
N GLN A 48 12.43 -2.37 11.46
CA GLN A 48 13.12 -3.47 12.14
C GLN A 48 12.32 -4.79 12.10
N TYR A 49 11.01 -4.73 11.86
CA TYR A 49 10.14 -5.89 11.79
C TYR A 49 9.84 -6.27 10.34
N TYR A 50 9.93 -7.56 10.05
CA TYR A 50 9.72 -8.09 8.71
C TYR A 50 8.29 -7.84 8.19
N GLU A 51 7.32 -7.73 9.10
CA GLU A 51 5.92 -7.41 8.84
C GLU A 51 5.73 -6.08 8.12
N ALA A 52 6.48 -5.04 8.51
CA ALA A 52 6.39 -3.74 7.85
C ALA A 52 6.81 -3.82 6.38
N TRP A 53 7.90 -4.56 6.10
CA TRP A 53 8.38 -4.79 4.75
C TRP A 53 7.45 -5.70 3.93
N LYS A 54 6.82 -6.70 4.55
CA LYS A 54 5.80 -7.54 3.90
C LYS A 54 4.64 -6.69 3.38
N LEU A 55 4.11 -5.78 4.21
CA LEU A 55 3.03 -4.88 3.83
C LEU A 55 3.45 -3.94 2.69
N HIS A 56 4.62 -3.30 2.80
CA HIS A 56 5.11 -2.39 1.77
C HIS A 56 5.44 -3.09 0.45
N LEU A 57 5.95 -4.33 0.50
CA LEU A 57 6.17 -5.15 -0.69
C LEU A 57 4.85 -5.50 -1.37
N TYR A 58 3.85 -5.96 -0.62
CA TYR A 58 2.50 -6.24 -1.13
C TYR A 58 1.92 -5.00 -1.83
N ALA A 59 1.95 -3.84 -1.18
CA ALA A 59 1.46 -2.59 -1.75
C ALA A 59 2.21 -2.21 -3.05
N SER A 60 3.52 -2.47 -3.12
CA SER A 60 4.32 -2.22 -4.32
C SER A 60 3.96 -3.16 -5.48
N ILE A 61 3.59 -4.41 -5.18
CA ILE A 61 3.05 -5.36 -6.19
C ILE A 61 1.70 -4.84 -6.70
N MET A 62 0.81 -4.39 -5.82
CA MET A 62 -0.49 -3.83 -6.20
C MET A 62 -0.35 -2.63 -7.14
N VAL A 63 0.64 -1.76 -6.92
CA VAL A 63 0.97 -0.67 -7.86
C VAL A 63 1.33 -1.22 -9.24
N GLY A 64 2.17 -2.25 -9.30
CA GLY A 64 2.54 -2.91 -10.56
C GLY A 64 1.34 -3.49 -11.30
N LEU A 65 0.45 -4.19 -10.59
CA LEU A 65 -0.77 -4.76 -11.15
C LEU A 65 -1.73 -3.67 -11.67
N ALA A 66 -1.94 -2.62 -10.89
CA ALA A 66 -2.79 -1.49 -11.28
C ALA A 66 -2.23 -0.75 -12.51
N ARG A 67 -0.90 -0.59 -12.61
CA ARG A 67 -0.24 -0.04 -13.81
C ARG A 67 -0.45 -0.92 -15.03
N LYS A 68 -0.24 -2.23 -14.90
CA LYS A 68 -0.43 -3.20 -15.98
C LYS A 68 -1.86 -3.12 -16.52
N ARG A 69 -2.86 -3.18 -15.65
CA ARG A 69 -4.28 -3.08 -16.05
C ARG A 69 -4.57 -1.77 -16.77
N LYS A 70 -4.10 -0.64 -16.23
CA LYS A 70 -4.27 0.68 -16.86
C LYS A 70 -3.63 0.76 -18.26
N CYS A 71 -2.53 0.04 -18.50
CA CYS A 71 -1.92 -0.05 -19.83
C CYS A 71 -2.75 -0.95 -20.77
N GLU A 72 -3.27 -2.07 -20.27
CA GLU A 72 -4.13 -2.98 -21.04
C GLU A 72 -5.45 -2.30 -21.44
N GLU A 73 -6.06 -1.53 -20.53
CA GLU A 73 -7.27 -0.74 -20.77
C GLU A 73 -7.08 0.38 -21.82
N LYS A 74 -5.88 0.96 -21.89
CA LYS A 74 -5.55 2.00 -22.87
C LYS A 74 -5.32 1.44 -24.28
N GLY A 75 -5.34 0.11 -24.45
CA GLY A 75 -4.94 -0.58 -25.66
C GLY A 75 -3.44 -0.37 -25.96
N PRO A 76 -2.85 -1.16 -26.88
CA PRO A 76 -1.50 -0.86 -27.34
C PRO A 76 -1.53 0.54 -27.95
N ALA A 77 -0.82 1.49 -27.33
CA ALA A 77 -0.21 2.54 -28.15
C ALA A 77 0.62 1.77 -29.18
N GLY A 78 0.14 1.73 -30.42
CA GLY A 78 0.85 1.07 -31.52
C GLY A 78 2.30 1.56 -31.55
N PRO A 79 3.24 0.72 -32.02
CA PRO A 79 4.63 1.16 -32.13
C PRO A 79 4.71 2.45 -32.98
N PRO A 80 5.68 3.34 -32.70
CA PRO A 80 5.84 4.59 -33.42
C PRO A 80 6.02 4.38 -34.94
#